data_AF-A0A0D5LKP5-F1
#
_entry.id   AF-A0A0D5LKP5-F1
#
_cell.length_a   1.000
_cell.length_b   1.000
_cell.length_c   1.000
_cell.angle_alpha   90.00
_cell.angle_beta   90.00
_cell.angle_gamma   90.00
#
_symmetry.space_group_name_H-M   'P 1'
#
loop_
_entity.id
_entity.type
_entity.pdbx_description
1 polymer ?
#
loop_
_entity_poly.entity_id
_entity_poly.type
_entity_poly.pdbx_seq_one_letter_code
_entity_poly.pdbx_strand_id
1 'polypeptide(L)'
;MVIIMKDETKALRNLCNGMSLATRVLQIGVVVMTVSLGWYAITSPEGYADLISPMTTNGKVTITPAITAALVSLDVMTSVLMLAGLQTIWTFFQSLGREKPFSANLAILLRRAGIFALSLWGATWLSDTLSLPLLTAYNPPGEHKFAIGFGSYDFGMLLIVGFLFTMGHAFVLASRIHNELEQVV
;
A
#
# COMPACT_ATOMS: atom_id res chain seq x y z
N MET A 1 -37.46 -9.87 16.66
CA MET A 1 -36.29 -10.47 15.99
C MET A 1 -36.03 -9.87 14.60
N VAL A 2 -37.04 -9.78 13.73
CA VAL A 2 -36.90 -9.20 12.36
C VAL A 2 -36.50 -7.71 12.33
N ILE A 3 -36.92 -6.92 13.32
CA ILE A 3 -36.60 -5.48 13.40
C ILE A 3 -35.12 -5.25 13.76
N ILE A 4 -34.54 -6.11 14.61
CA ILE A 4 -33.14 -6.02 15.05
C ILE A 4 -32.20 -6.34 13.88
N MET A 5 -32.50 -7.38 13.09
CA MET A 5 -31.68 -7.73 11.91
C MET A 5 -31.68 -6.64 10.84
N LYS A 6 -32.77 -5.87 10.70
CA LYS A 6 -32.88 -4.82 9.67
C LYS A 6 -32.00 -3.61 9.99
N ASP A 7 -31.79 -3.33 11.28
CA ASP A 7 -30.97 -2.20 11.74
C ASP A 7 -29.47 -2.51 11.63
N GLU A 8 -29.06 -3.74 11.98
CA GLU A 8 -27.68 -4.21 11.83
C GLU A 8 -27.21 -4.23 10.37
N THR A 9 -28.10 -4.60 9.44
CA THR A 9 -27.81 -4.60 8.00
C THR A 9 -27.61 -3.17 7.46
N LYS A 10 -28.37 -2.21 7.99
CA LYS A 10 -28.25 -0.79 7.61
C LYS A 10 -26.98 -0.17 8.19
N ALA A 11 -26.65 -0.47 9.44
CA ALA A 11 -25.41 -0.05 10.08
C ALA A 11 -24.18 -0.56 9.32
N LEU A 12 -24.15 -1.85 8.96
CA LEU A 12 -23.08 -2.46 8.17
C LEU A 12 -22.92 -1.78 6.81
N ARG A 13 -24.03 -1.52 6.11
CA ARG A 13 -24.01 -0.85 4.80
C ARG A 13 -23.48 0.58 4.90
N ASN A 14 -23.87 1.34 5.93
CA ASN A 14 -23.37 2.69 6.16
C ASN A 14 -21.86 2.69 6.45
N LEU A 15 -21.38 1.73 7.25
CA LEU A 15 -19.96 1.57 7.53
C LEU A 15 -19.17 1.20 6.26
N CYS A 16 -19.66 0.25 5.46
CA CYS A 16 -19.03 -0.12 4.20
C CYS A 16 -18.96 1.06 3.21
N ASN A 17 -20.03 1.85 3.12
CA ASN A 17 -20.04 3.05 2.28
C ASN A 17 -19.01 4.09 2.76
N GLY A 18 -18.94 4.34 4.08
CA GLY A 18 -17.94 5.22 4.67
C GLY A 18 -16.52 4.76 4.41
N MET A 19 -16.23 3.47 4.61
CA MET A 19 -14.90 2.88 4.34
C MET A 19 -14.54 2.92 2.85
N SER A 20 -15.52 2.69 1.97
CA SER A 20 -15.30 2.80 0.51
C SER A 20 -14.99 4.24 0.09
N LEU A 21 -15.65 5.23 0.70
CA LEU A 21 -15.37 6.65 0.47
C LEU A 21 -13.97 7.02 0.96
N ALA A 22 -13.61 6.60 2.19
CA ALA A 22 -12.28 6.82 2.75
C ALA A 22 -11.19 6.24 1.84
N THR A 23 -11.40 5.02 1.33
CA THR A 23 -10.47 4.38 0.39
C THR A 23 -10.32 5.18 -0.91
N ARG A 24 -11.41 5.75 -1.43
CA ARG A 24 -11.37 6.62 -2.63
C ARG A 24 -10.64 7.92 -2.39
N VAL A 25 -10.87 8.56 -1.24
CA VAL A 25 -10.15 9.77 -0.84
C VAL A 25 -8.66 9.48 -0.74
N LEU A 26 -8.27 8.35 -0.13
CA LEU A 26 -6.89 7.90 -0.08
C LEU A 26 -6.31 7.72 -1.49
N GLN A 27 -6.99 7.00 -2.39
CA GLN A 27 -6.52 6.84 -3.78
C GLN A 27 -6.28 8.18 -4.48
N ILE A 28 -7.21 9.12 -4.36
CA ILE A 28 -7.06 10.47 -4.94
C ILE A 28 -5.85 11.17 -4.31
N GLY A 29 -5.68 11.08 -2.99
CA GLY A 29 -4.53 11.61 -2.28
C GLY A 29 -3.21 11.06 -2.80
N VAL A 30 -3.14 9.75 -3.06
CA VAL A 30 -1.95 9.11 -3.66
C VAL A 30 -1.67 9.69 -5.04
N VAL A 31 -2.66 9.72 -5.93
CA VAL A 31 -2.47 10.27 -7.28
C VAL A 31 -2.01 11.72 -7.24
N VAL A 32 -2.64 12.55 -6.41
CA VAL A 32 -2.26 13.97 -6.26
C VAL A 32 -0.83 14.08 -5.72
N MET A 33 -0.45 13.28 -4.73
CA MET A 33 0.89 13.28 -4.16
C MET A 33 1.95 12.89 -5.20
N THR A 34 1.77 11.75 -5.89
CA THR A 34 2.72 11.25 -6.91
C THR A 34 2.87 12.25 -8.06
N VAL A 35 1.76 12.81 -8.56
CA VAL A 35 1.79 13.80 -9.65
C VAL A 35 2.47 15.09 -9.18
N SER A 36 2.21 15.54 -7.96
CA SER A 36 2.82 16.76 -7.41
C SER A 36 4.32 16.58 -7.22
N LEU A 37 4.77 15.43 -6.70
CA LEU A 37 6.19 15.10 -6.53
C LEU A 37 6.91 15.00 -7.88
N GLY A 38 6.32 14.31 -8.86
CA GLY A 38 6.87 14.22 -10.21
C GLY A 38 6.96 15.58 -10.90
N TRP A 39 5.92 16.42 -10.76
CA TRP A 39 5.93 17.79 -11.27
C TRP A 39 7.01 18.66 -10.61
N TYR A 40 7.14 18.55 -9.27
CA TYR A 40 8.13 19.31 -8.51
C TYR A 40 9.56 18.90 -8.86
N ALA A 41 9.81 17.60 -9.05
CA ALA A 41 11.10 17.08 -9.51
C ALA A 41 11.53 17.64 -10.87
N ILE A 42 10.57 17.94 -11.76
CA ILE A 42 10.84 18.52 -13.09
C ILE A 42 11.02 20.05 -13.01
N THR A 43 10.16 20.73 -12.26
CA THR A 43 10.09 22.21 -12.26
C THR A 43 11.04 22.87 -11.27
N SER A 44 11.47 22.17 -10.22
CA SER A 44 12.39 22.68 -9.21
C SER A 44 13.34 21.59 -8.73
N PRO A 45 14.33 21.19 -9.55
CA PRO A 45 15.28 20.12 -9.21
C PRO A 45 16.06 20.39 -7.91
N GLU A 46 16.40 21.64 -7.63
CA GLU A 46 17.09 22.05 -6.40
C GLU A 46 16.19 21.88 -5.17
N GLY A 47 14.93 22.31 -5.25
CA GLY A 47 13.97 22.10 -4.17
C GLY A 47 13.63 20.63 -3.95
N TYR A 48 13.59 19.82 -5.02
CA TYR A 48 13.46 18.37 -4.91
C TYR A 48 14.68 17.76 -4.21
N ALA A 49 15.88 18.28 -4.47
CA ALA A 49 17.09 17.89 -3.76
C ALA A 49 16.99 18.15 -2.26
N ASP A 50 16.47 19.31 -1.87
CA ASP A 50 16.28 19.66 -0.47
C ASP A 50 15.25 18.74 0.21
N LEU A 51 14.18 18.33 -0.48
CA LEU A 51 13.19 17.38 0.05
C LEU A 51 13.78 15.99 0.33
N ILE A 52 14.71 15.53 -0.49
CA ILE A 52 15.32 14.20 -0.35
C ILE A 52 16.64 14.24 0.46
N SER A 53 17.20 15.43 0.69
CA SER A 53 18.43 15.63 1.47
C SER A 53 18.41 15.02 2.89
N PRO A 54 17.27 14.99 3.63
CA PRO A 54 17.23 14.36 4.95
C PRO A 54 17.42 12.83 4.89
N MET A 55 17.19 12.22 3.73
CA MET A 55 17.42 10.79 3.52
C MET A 55 18.91 10.44 3.45
N THR A 56 19.77 11.42 3.14
CA THR A 56 21.22 11.26 3.09
C THR A 56 21.87 11.94 4.28
N THR A 57 22.21 11.17 5.31
CA THR A 57 22.98 11.70 6.46
C THR A 57 24.34 12.22 5.98
N ASN A 58 24.52 13.54 5.93
CA ASN A 58 25.80 14.24 5.77
C ASN A 58 26.59 14.01 4.46
N GLY A 59 25.94 13.69 3.34
CA GLY A 59 26.59 13.56 2.02
C GLY A 59 26.15 14.68 1.09
N LYS A 60 27.07 15.25 0.29
CA LYS A 60 26.65 16.05 -0.88
C LYS A 60 25.89 15.13 -1.82
N VAL A 61 24.63 15.45 -2.08
CA VAL A 61 23.81 14.72 -3.05
C VAL A 61 24.11 15.31 -4.42
N THR A 62 24.59 14.48 -5.33
CA THR A 62 24.73 14.88 -6.74
C THR A 62 23.46 14.48 -7.47
N ILE A 63 22.50 15.41 -7.58
CA ILE A 63 21.28 15.16 -8.35
C ILE A 63 21.57 15.33 -9.83
N THR A 64 21.56 14.22 -10.55
CA THR A 64 21.53 14.20 -12.01
C THR A 64 20.10 13.97 -12.50
N PRO A 65 19.77 14.39 -13.74
CA PRO A 65 18.49 14.06 -14.35
C PRO A 65 18.20 12.55 -14.37
N ALA A 66 19.24 11.72 -14.53
CA ALA A 66 19.13 10.27 -14.52
C ALA A 66 18.72 9.72 -13.13
N ILE A 67 19.33 10.23 -12.04
CA ILE A 67 18.95 9.85 -10.67
C ILE A 67 17.53 10.32 -10.36
N THR A 68 17.18 11.54 -10.75
CA THR A 68 15.83 12.08 -10.58
C THR A 68 14.80 11.20 -11.28
N ALA A 69 15.05 10.81 -12.53
CA ALA A 69 14.19 9.90 -13.27
C ALA A 69 14.08 8.52 -12.59
N ALA A 70 15.18 7.99 -12.07
CA ALA A 70 15.18 6.72 -11.33
C ALA A 70 14.31 6.80 -10.06
N LEU A 71 14.47 7.85 -9.25
CA LEU A 71 13.69 8.05 -8.01
C LEU A 71 12.21 8.27 -8.29
N VAL A 72 11.87 9.10 -9.29
CA VAL A 72 10.48 9.29 -9.72
C VAL A 72 9.88 7.98 -10.24
N SER A 73 10.66 7.16 -10.96
CA SER A 73 10.17 5.86 -11.43
C SER A 73 9.88 4.87 -10.28
N LEU A 74 10.72 4.86 -9.24
CA LEU A 74 10.50 4.06 -8.03
C LEU A 74 9.24 4.53 -7.28
N ASP A 75 9.05 5.84 -7.15
CA ASP A 75 7.87 6.44 -6.54
C ASP A 75 6.59 6.08 -7.30
N VAL A 76 6.61 6.21 -8.63
CA VAL A 76 5.47 5.83 -9.50
C VAL A 76 5.16 4.34 -9.38
N MET A 77 6.18 3.48 -9.39
CA MET A 77 5.99 2.03 -9.25
C MET A 77 5.34 1.67 -7.91
N THR A 78 5.81 2.28 -6.82
CA THR A 78 5.27 2.09 -5.47
C THR A 78 3.83 2.61 -5.38
N SER A 79 3.57 3.77 -5.99
CA SER A 79 2.24 4.38 -6.05
C SER A 79 1.23 3.52 -6.82
N VAL A 80 1.62 2.94 -7.95
CA VAL A 80 0.78 2.01 -8.73
C VAL A 80 0.40 0.79 -7.89
N LEU A 81 1.37 0.23 -7.16
CA LEU A 81 1.13 -0.92 -6.29
C LEU A 81 0.18 -0.57 -5.13
N MET A 82 0.36 0.61 -4.54
CA MET A 82 -0.54 1.11 -3.49
C MET A 82 -1.97 1.35 -4.01
N LEU A 83 -2.11 1.92 -5.21
CA LEU A 83 -3.41 2.11 -5.86
C LEU A 83 -4.11 0.78 -6.15
N ALA A 84 -3.36 -0.24 -6.60
CA ALA A 84 -3.90 -1.58 -6.83
C ALA A 84 -4.39 -2.24 -5.52
N GLY A 85 -3.63 -2.10 -4.43
CA GLY A 85 -4.03 -2.53 -3.10
C GLY A 85 -5.30 -1.82 -2.61
N LEU A 86 -5.33 -0.50 -2.69
CA LEU A 86 -6.50 0.31 -2.33
C LEU A 86 -7.72 -0.03 -3.22
N GLN A 87 -7.53 -0.31 -4.50
CA GLN A 87 -8.62 -0.70 -5.39
C GLN A 87 -9.23 -2.05 -4.97
N THR A 88 -8.40 -2.97 -4.49
CA THR A 88 -8.86 -4.25 -3.94
C THR A 88 -9.67 -4.04 -2.66
N ILE A 89 -9.20 -3.18 -1.75
CA ILE A 89 -9.90 -2.83 -0.50
C ILE A 89 -11.23 -2.12 -0.78
N TRP A 90 -11.24 -1.20 -1.75
CA TRP A 90 -12.45 -0.52 -2.17
C TRP A 90 -13.49 -1.51 -2.70
N THR A 91 -13.05 -2.43 -3.56
CA THR A 91 -13.91 -3.48 -4.12
C THR A 91 -14.44 -4.40 -3.02
N PHE A 92 -13.61 -4.74 -2.02
CA PHE A 92 -14.02 -5.51 -0.85
C PHE A 92 -15.16 -4.84 -0.08
N PHE A 93 -15.03 -3.55 0.28
CA PHE A 93 -16.09 -2.85 1.00
C PHE A 93 -17.37 -2.68 0.18
N GLN A 94 -17.25 -2.47 -1.14
CA GLN A 94 -18.43 -2.42 -2.02
C GLN A 94 -19.18 -3.75 -2.07
N SER A 95 -18.45 -4.86 -2.19
CA SER A 95 -19.03 -6.21 -2.18
C SER A 95 -19.62 -6.55 -0.81
N LEU A 96 -18.96 -6.16 0.28
CA LEU A 96 -19.43 -6.48 1.64
C LEU A 96 -20.77 -5.81 1.98
N GLY A 97 -21.02 -4.62 1.45
CA GLY A 97 -22.31 -3.92 1.61
C GLY A 97 -23.46 -4.46 0.73
N ARG A 98 -23.17 -5.37 -0.20
CA ARG A 98 -24.11 -5.91 -1.20
C ARG A 98 -24.35 -7.42 -1.08
N GLU A 99 -23.32 -8.19 -0.71
CA GLU A 99 -23.34 -9.65 -0.66
C GLU A 99 -23.53 -10.19 0.78
N LYS A 100 -23.75 -11.51 0.91
CA LYS A 100 -23.72 -12.19 2.21
C LYS A 100 -22.31 -12.06 2.83
N PRO A 101 -22.18 -11.89 4.16
CA PRO A 101 -20.90 -11.65 4.84
C PRO A 101 -19.84 -12.77 4.73
N PHE A 102 -20.18 -13.92 4.15
CA PHE A 102 -19.27 -15.08 3.95
C PHE A 102 -19.23 -15.57 2.49
N SER A 103 -19.11 -14.66 1.53
CA SER A 103 -18.90 -15.06 0.13
C SER A 103 -17.44 -15.41 -0.15
N ALA A 104 -17.19 -16.42 -0.99
CA ALA A 104 -15.85 -16.79 -1.44
C ALA A 104 -15.12 -15.61 -2.13
N ASN A 105 -15.87 -14.74 -2.80
CA ASN A 105 -15.33 -13.55 -3.47
C ASN A 105 -14.75 -12.55 -2.47
N LEU A 106 -15.45 -12.29 -1.36
CA LEU A 106 -14.97 -11.40 -0.30
C LEU A 106 -13.67 -11.92 0.33
N ALA A 107 -13.59 -13.23 0.57
CA ALA A 107 -12.40 -13.85 1.11
C ALA A 107 -11.19 -13.74 0.16
N ILE A 108 -11.40 -13.91 -1.15
CA ILE A 108 -10.35 -13.73 -2.16
C ILE A 108 -9.87 -12.27 -2.22
N LEU A 109 -10.79 -11.29 -2.14
CA LEU A 109 -10.45 -9.87 -2.13
C LEU A 109 -9.62 -9.51 -0.89
N LEU A 110 -9.99 -10.02 0.29
CA LEU A 110 -9.24 -9.79 1.53
C LEU A 110 -7.82 -10.39 1.44
N ARG A 111 -7.69 -11.62 0.91
CA ARG A 111 -6.38 -12.24 0.67
C ARG A 111 -5.53 -11.43 -0.32
N ARG A 112 -6.13 -10.93 -1.41
CA ARG A 112 -5.44 -10.08 -2.39
C ARG A 112 -4.98 -8.77 -1.77
N ALA A 113 -5.80 -8.14 -0.91
CA ALA A 113 -5.40 -6.93 -0.19
C ALA A 113 -4.17 -7.19 0.70
N GLY A 114 -4.13 -8.32 1.41
CA GLY A 114 -2.94 -8.74 2.18
C GLY A 114 -1.69 -8.95 1.32
N ILE A 115 -1.83 -9.57 0.14
CA ILE A 115 -0.71 -9.73 -0.81
C ILE A 115 -0.20 -8.38 -1.30
N PHE A 116 -1.09 -7.47 -1.72
CA PHE A 116 -0.69 -6.13 -2.14
C PHE A 116 0.01 -5.36 -1.03
N ALA A 117 -0.47 -5.47 0.21
CA ALA A 117 0.17 -4.83 1.35
C ALA A 117 1.57 -5.42 1.64
N LEU A 118 1.76 -6.74 1.51
CA LEU A 118 3.08 -7.38 1.63
C LEU A 118 4.02 -6.92 0.51
N SER A 119 3.53 -6.91 -0.73
CA SER A 119 4.31 -6.44 -1.88
C SER A 119 4.67 -4.96 -1.73
N LEU A 120 3.76 -4.14 -1.22
CA LEU A 120 4.01 -2.71 -0.99
C LEU A 120 5.10 -2.50 0.06
N TRP A 121 5.04 -3.20 1.19
CA TRP A 121 6.10 -3.16 2.20
C TRP A 121 7.46 -3.58 1.63
N GLY A 122 7.50 -4.67 0.83
CA GLY A 122 8.73 -5.12 0.19
C GLY A 122 9.26 -4.10 -0.82
N ALA A 123 8.37 -3.45 -1.58
CA ALA A 123 8.73 -2.40 -2.53
C ALA A 123 9.26 -1.15 -1.83
N THR A 124 8.66 -0.71 -0.73
CA THR A 124 9.14 0.45 0.04
C THR A 124 10.50 0.16 0.69
N TRP A 125 10.67 -1.02 1.30
CA TRP A 125 11.94 -1.41 1.88
C TRP A 125 13.07 -1.48 0.83
N LEU A 126 12.75 -2.02 -0.36
CA LEU A 126 13.69 -2.05 -1.47
C LEU A 126 13.98 -0.64 -2.00
N SER A 127 12.97 0.22 -2.12
CA SER A 127 13.13 1.62 -2.54
C SER A 127 14.05 2.39 -1.60
N ASP A 128 13.85 2.25 -0.29
CA ASP A 128 14.70 2.90 0.72
C ASP A 128 16.15 2.40 0.62
N THR A 129 16.33 1.09 0.47
CA THR A 129 17.65 0.46 0.32
C THR A 129 18.37 0.88 -0.97
N LEU A 130 17.64 1.08 -2.08
CA LEU A 130 18.20 1.48 -3.37
C LEU A 130 18.37 3.00 -3.51
N SER A 131 17.61 3.81 -2.78
CA SER A 131 17.68 5.26 -2.86
C SER A 131 19.05 5.81 -2.45
N LEU A 132 19.63 5.30 -1.36
CA LEU A 132 20.94 5.72 -0.85
C LEU A 132 22.11 5.50 -1.83
N PRO A 133 22.29 4.29 -2.41
CA PRO A 133 23.34 4.08 -3.40
C PRO A 133 23.09 4.86 -4.69
N LEU A 134 21.83 5.06 -5.11
CA LEU A 134 21.51 5.91 -6.27
C LEU A 134 21.93 7.36 -6.02
N LEU A 135 21.61 7.90 -4.85
CA LEU A 135 21.94 9.28 -4.47
C LEU A 135 23.44 9.52 -4.29
N THR A 136 24.20 8.47 -3.95
CA THR A 136 25.66 8.54 -3.75
C THR A 136 26.46 7.97 -4.93
N ALA A 137 25.81 7.60 -6.05
CA ALA A 137 26.46 6.94 -7.18
C ALA A 137 27.55 7.78 -7.87
N TYR A 138 27.39 9.12 -7.86
CA TYR A 138 28.36 10.06 -8.44
C TYR A 138 29.30 10.69 -7.40
N ASN A 139 29.25 10.24 -6.15
CA ASN A 139 30.15 10.76 -5.12
C ASN A 139 31.57 10.18 -5.31
N PRO A 140 32.61 10.87 -4.82
CA PRO A 140 33.98 10.38 -4.90
C PRO A 140 34.14 8.98 -4.25
N PRO A 141 35.09 8.16 -4.72
CA PRO A 141 35.36 6.86 -4.13
C PRO A 141 35.70 7.00 -2.65
N GLY A 142 34.92 6.31 -1.79
CA GLY A 142 34.96 6.44 -0.32
C GLY A 142 33.74 7.12 0.30
N GLU A 143 32.92 7.81 -0.51
CA GLU A 143 31.67 8.46 -0.06
C GLU A 143 30.39 7.75 -0.53
N HIS A 144 30.53 6.61 -1.22
CA HIS A 144 29.38 5.75 -1.54
C HIS A 144 28.80 5.17 -0.26
N LYS A 145 27.50 5.34 -0.05
CA LYS A 145 26.80 4.82 1.11
C LYS A 145 25.81 3.76 0.69
N PHE A 146 25.89 2.63 1.37
CA PHE A 146 24.90 1.57 1.28
C PHE A 146 24.48 1.22 2.71
N ALA A 147 23.19 1.35 3.00
CA ALA A 147 22.63 1.01 4.28
C ALA A 147 21.48 0.06 4.06
N ILE A 148 21.52 -1.08 4.73
CA ILE A 148 20.37 -1.96 4.89
C ILE A 148 19.88 -1.75 6.31
N GLY A 149 18.69 -1.16 6.43
CA GLY A 149 18.02 -0.96 7.68
C GLY A 149 16.87 -1.94 7.85
N PHE A 150 16.68 -2.42 9.08
CA PHE A 150 15.43 -3.02 9.51
C PHE A 150 15.04 -2.34 10.82
N GLY A 151 14.04 -1.47 10.74
CA GLY A 151 13.58 -0.66 11.85
C GLY A 151 12.42 -1.30 12.61
N SER A 152 12.11 -0.75 13.79
CA SER A 152 10.90 -1.11 14.55
C SER A 152 9.61 -0.88 13.76
N TYR A 153 9.61 0.13 12.87
CA TYR A 153 8.52 0.39 11.94
C TYR A 153 8.30 -0.78 10.97
N ASP A 154 9.38 -1.35 10.41
CA ASP A 154 9.30 -2.50 9.49
C ASP A 154 8.71 -3.73 10.19
N PHE A 155 9.13 -4.00 11.43
CA PHE A 155 8.55 -5.07 12.23
C PHE A 155 7.05 -4.84 12.49
N GLY A 156 6.66 -3.62 12.86
CA GLY A 156 5.25 -3.27 13.08
C GLY A 156 4.41 -3.44 11.82
N MET A 157 4.91 -2.98 10.67
CA MET A 157 4.25 -3.14 9.38
C MET A 157 4.14 -4.61 8.98
N LEU A 158 5.21 -5.38 9.09
CA LEU A 158 5.18 -6.82 8.81
C LEU A 158 4.18 -7.57 9.68
N LEU A 159 4.04 -7.20 10.96
CA LEU A 159 3.04 -7.78 11.85
C LEU A 159 1.61 -7.46 11.37
N ILE A 160 1.30 -6.19 11.09
CA ILE A 160 -0.03 -5.76 10.64
C ILE A 160 -0.38 -6.42 9.31
N VAL A 161 0.55 -6.37 8.36
CA VAL A 161 0.36 -6.88 7.01
C VAL A 161 0.32 -8.41 7.00
N GLY A 162 1.19 -9.06 7.78
CA GLY A 162 1.18 -10.50 7.99
C GLY A 162 -0.13 -10.97 8.60
N PHE A 163 -0.67 -10.23 9.58
CA PHE A 163 -1.97 -10.50 10.17
C PHE A 163 -3.11 -10.33 9.16
N LEU A 164 -3.09 -9.27 8.35
CA LEU A 164 -4.09 -9.07 7.29
C LEU A 164 -4.07 -10.22 6.28
N PHE A 165 -2.88 -10.69 5.90
CA PHE A 165 -2.70 -11.82 5.00
C PHE A 165 -3.24 -13.13 5.60
N THR A 166 -2.89 -13.44 6.85
CA THR A 166 -3.36 -14.66 7.52
C THR A 166 -4.87 -14.64 7.76
N MET A 167 -5.44 -13.48 8.13
CA MET A 167 -6.89 -13.26 8.20
C MET A 167 -7.56 -13.55 6.85
N GLY A 168 -7.04 -12.98 5.76
CA GLY A 168 -7.55 -13.24 4.42
C GLY A 168 -7.52 -14.73 4.06
N HIS A 169 -6.44 -15.43 4.43
CA HIS A 169 -6.33 -16.87 4.22
C HIS A 169 -7.35 -17.68 5.05
N ALA A 170 -7.51 -17.35 6.34
CA ALA A 170 -8.48 -17.99 7.23
C ALA A 170 -9.92 -17.79 6.72
N PHE A 171 -10.27 -16.60 6.25
CA PHE A 171 -11.57 -16.31 5.65
C PHE A 171 -11.83 -17.14 4.40
N VAL A 172 -10.81 -17.38 3.56
CA VAL A 172 -10.96 -18.25 2.39
C VAL A 172 -11.29 -19.67 2.82
N LEU A 173 -10.60 -20.19 3.83
CA LEU A 173 -10.87 -21.53 4.35
C LEU A 173 -12.27 -21.64 4.97
N ALA A 174 -12.66 -20.67 5.79
CA ALA A 174 -14.00 -20.61 6.39
C ALA A 174 -15.10 -20.55 5.32
N SER A 175 -14.91 -19.76 4.26
CA SER A 175 -15.88 -19.68 3.15
C SER A 175 -16.03 -21.00 2.40
N ARG A 176 -14.95 -21.79 2.26
CA ARG A 176 -15.01 -23.12 1.64
C ARG A 176 -15.81 -24.10 2.49
N ILE A 177 -15.52 -24.16 3.79
CA ILE A 177 -16.24 -25.02 4.74
C ILE A 177 -17.73 -24.65 4.77
N HIS A 178 -18.06 -23.36 4.78
CA HIS A 178 -19.45 -22.91 4.76
C HIS A 178 -20.19 -23.34 3.48
N ASN A 179 -19.55 -23.20 2.31
CA ASN A 179 -20.13 -23.64 1.05
C ASN A 179 -20.32 -25.16 0.99
N GLU A 180 -19.38 -25.95 1.53
CA GLU A 180 -19.50 -27.41 1.62
C GLU A 180 -20.69 -27.81 2.51
N LEU A 181 -20.89 -27.12 3.63
CA LEU A 181 -22.04 -27.36 4.52
C LEU A 181 -23.38 -26.98 3.87
N GLU A 182 -23.45 -25.89 3.10
CA GLU A 182 -24.66 -25.51 2.36
C GLU A 182 -25.02 -26.51 1.24
N GLN A 183 -24.08 -27.33 0.75
CA GLN A 183 -24.35 -28.34 -0.30
C GLN A 183 -24.86 -29.69 0.26
N VAL A 184 -24.65 -29.95 1.55
CA VAL A 184 -25.01 -31.22 2.20
C VAL A 184 -26.40 -31.15 2.86
N VAL A 185 -26.92 -29.95 3.10
CA VAL A 185 -28.24 -29.67 3.70
C VAL A 185 -29.28 -29.38 2.62
#